data_AF-A0A271LY17-F1
#
_entry.id   AF-A0A271LY17-F1
#
_cell.length_a   1.000
_cell.length_b   1.000
_cell.length_c   1.000
_cell.angle_alpha   90.00
_cell.angle_beta   90.00
_cell.angle_gamma   90.00
#
_symmetry.space_group_name_H-M   'P 1'
#
loop_
_entity.id
_entity.type
_entity.pdbx_description
1 polymer ?
#
loop_
_entity_poly.entity_id
_entity_poly.type
_entity_poly.pdbx_seq_one_letter_code
_entity_poly.pdbx_strand_id
1 'polypeptide(L)'
;MKKSRKKFLVVSLILLSCIGSFVYAYFNGLPWKEKQVANELQQYLEERYDESFVLNSTFFDEEERVYGATFSSAKDQSMAFNARKEREDAIMDDYPEGVWQREFQEDIEPAVRKNFPKLKDWYVGTAYGQSGELVEGPKIPTYQEAGAFMWVEVSKAGIFNDSEQQWEQIYQLVHEVHKLTSTAEVSFSFDEKKGANEEAEVYISCMPAEVISVKTVQDAKNACEVTRFD
;
A
#
# COMPACT_ATOMS: atom_id res chain seq x y z
N MET A 1 48.60 -39.84 -10.05
CA MET A 1 47.53 -39.66 -9.03
C MET A 1 47.38 -38.24 -8.48
N LYS A 2 48.44 -37.54 -8.02
CA LYS A 2 48.31 -36.17 -7.44
C LYS A 2 47.73 -35.10 -8.40
N LYS A 3 48.11 -35.12 -9.69
CA LYS A 3 47.61 -34.16 -10.70
C LYS A 3 46.11 -34.34 -11.03
N SER A 4 45.58 -35.55 -11.09
CA SER A 4 44.14 -35.75 -11.39
C SER A 4 43.25 -35.39 -10.19
N ARG A 5 43.70 -35.64 -8.96
CA ARG A 5 43.01 -35.18 -7.74
C ARG A 5 42.95 -33.65 -7.63
N LYS A 6 44.04 -32.95 -7.97
CA LYS A 6 44.05 -31.47 -8.01
C LYS A 6 43.09 -30.92 -9.07
N LYS A 7 43.05 -31.53 -10.27
CA LYS A 7 42.09 -31.16 -11.32
C LYS A 7 40.65 -31.41 -10.90
N PHE A 8 40.37 -32.55 -10.28
CA PHE A 8 39.04 -32.88 -9.76
C PHE A 8 38.57 -31.86 -8.71
N LEU A 9 39.42 -31.53 -7.73
CA LEU A 9 39.09 -30.52 -6.70
C LEU A 9 38.82 -29.13 -7.31
N VAL A 10 39.60 -28.71 -8.30
CA VAL A 10 39.37 -27.44 -9.00
C VAL A 10 38.03 -27.46 -9.74
N VAL A 11 37.73 -28.55 -10.46
CA VAL A 11 36.45 -28.70 -11.17
C VAL A 11 35.28 -28.69 -10.18
N SER A 12 35.37 -29.41 -9.06
CA SER A 12 34.32 -29.40 -8.02
C SER A 12 34.11 -28.02 -7.41
N LEU A 13 35.19 -27.26 -7.17
CA LEU A 13 35.09 -25.90 -6.62
C LEU A 13 34.40 -24.95 -7.62
N ILE A 14 34.72 -25.05 -8.92
CA ILE A 14 34.05 -24.28 -9.98
C ILE A 14 32.56 -24.64 -10.02
N LEU A 15 32.23 -25.93 -10.00
CA LEU A 15 30.84 -26.39 -10.02
C LEU A 15 30.05 -25.88 -8.81
N LEU A 16 30.63 -25.96 -7.61
CA LEU A 16 30.02 -25.41 -6.40
C LEU A 16 29.82 -23.89 -6.49
N SER A 17 30.78 -23.17 -7.05
CA SER A 17 30.66 -21.72 -7.26
C SER A 17 29.56 -21.39 -8.29
N CYS A 18 29.45 -22.13 -9.39
CA CYS A 18 28.39 -21.96 -10.38
C CYS A 18 27.01 -22.26 -9.79
N ILE A 19 26.87 -23.37 -9.03
CA ILE A 19 25.62 -23.72 -8.35
C ILE A 19 25.26 -22.66 -7.32
N GLY A 20 26.22 -22.23 -6.50
CA GLY A 20 26.00 -21.17 -5.52
C GLY A 20 25.57 -19.86 -6.15
N SER A 21 26.18 -19.47 -7.28
CA SER A 21 25.80 -18.27 -8.03
C SER A 21 24.41 -18.40 -8.65
N PHE A 22 24.06 -19.58 -9.17
CA PHE A 22 22.73 -19.86 -9.72
C PHE A 22 21.66 -19.80 -8.63
N VAL A 23 21.90 -20.45 -7.48
CA VAL A 23 20.99 -20.42 -6.33
C VAL A 23 20.82 -18.98 -5.82
N TYR A 24 21.93 -18.24 -5.66
CA TYR A 24 21.86 -16.84 -5.25
C TYR A 24 21.02 -16.01 -6.22
N ALA A 25 21.31 -16.11 -7.53
CA ALA A 25 20.58 -15.38 -8.57
C ALA A 25 19.10 -15.80 -8.67
N TYR A 26 18.80 -17.06 -8.35
CA TYR A 26 17.43 -17.53 -8.30
C TYR A 26 16.67 -16.79 -7.19
N PHE A 27 17.19 -16.73 -5.96
CA PHE A 27 16.50 -16.13 -4.83
C PHE A 27 16.59 -14.58 -4.77
N ASN A 28 17.67 -13.99 -5.28
CA ASN A 28 17.95 -12.56 -5.10
C ASN A 28 17.94 -11.78 -6.43
N GLY A 29 17.71 -12.44 -7.56
CA GLY A 29 17.85 -11.80 -8.87
C GLY A 29 19.32 -11.48 -9.21
N LEU A 30 19.49 -10.70 -10.27
CA LEU A 30 20.79 -10.29 -10.79
C LEU A 30 21.02 -8.79 -10.51
N PRO A 31 22.04 -8.40 -9.73
CA PRO A 31 22.25 -6.99 -9.35
C PRO A 31 22.42 -6.03 -10.54
N TRP A 32 23.00 -6.50 -11.65
CA TRP A 32 23.12 -5.67 -12.86
C TRP A 32 21.78 -5.50 -13.58
N LYS A 33 20.90 -6.50 -13.50
CA LYS A 33 19.56 -6.43 -14.10
C LYS A 33 18.65 -5.52 -13.27
N GLU A 34 18.75 -5.56 -11.94
CA GLU A 34 18.11 -4.56 -11.06
C GLU A 34 18.45 -3.13 -11.47
N LYS A 35 19.75 -2.84 -11.61
CA LYS A 35 20.20 -1.50 -12.01
C LYS A 35 19.75 -1.12 -13.42
N GLN A 36 19.77 -2.06 -14.36
CA GLN A 36 19.27 -1.82 -15.71
C GLN A 36 17.78 -1.47 -15.69
N VAL A 37 16.95 -2.30 -15.03
CA VAL A 37 15.50 -2.10 -14.94
C VAL A 37 15.17 -0.81 -14.20
N ALA A 38 15.89 -0.48 -13.13
CA ALA A 38 15.68 0.78 -12.42
C ALA A 38 15.88 2.02 -13.32
N ASN A 39 16.88 2.00 -14.20
CA ASN A 39 17.07 3.10 -15.16
C ASN A 39 15.93 3.14 -16.20
N GLU A 40 15.47 1.99 -16.69
CA GLU A 40 14.34 1.89 -17.63
C GLU A 40 13.05 2.43 -16.99
N LEU A 41 12.79 2.04 -15.74
CA LEU A 41 11.64 2.52 -14.96
C LEU A 41 11.70 4.02 -14.70
N GLN A 42 12.87 4.54 -14.31
CA GLN A 42 13.04 5.98 -14.10
C GLN A 42 12.73 6.75 -15.39
N GLN A 43 13.30 6.34 -16.52
CA GLN A 43 13.05 6.98 -17.80
C GLN A 43 11.56 6.94 -18.16
N TYR A 44 10.91 5.79 -17.98
CA TYR A 44 9.47 5.66 -18.20
C TYR A 44 8.66 6.63 -17.34
N LEU A 45 8.98 6.76 -16.04
CA LEU A 45 8.28 7.67 -15.13
C LEU A 45 8.47 9.13 -15.56
N GLU A 46 9.70 9.51 -15.92
CA GLU A 46 10.03 10.86 -16.36
C GLU A 46 9.31 11.24 -17.66
N GLU A 47 9.24 10.31 -18.61
CA GLU A 47 8.50 10.47 -19.86
C GLU A 47 6.98 10.49 -19.63
N ARG A 48 6.47 9.61 -18.77
CA ARG A 48 5.04 9.47 -18.51
C ARG A 48 4.46 10.69 -17.81
N TYR A 49 5.16 11.25 -16.83
CA TYR A 49 4.64 12.30 -15.95
C TYR A 49 5.24 13.69 -16.19
N ASP A 50 6.18 13.84 -17.13
CA ASP A 50 6.89 15.11 -17.41
C ASP A 50 7.52 15.71 -16.13
N GLU A 51 8.11 14.84 -15.31
CA GLU A 51 8.69 15.19 -14.01
C GLU A 51 9.94 14.36 -13.72
N SER A 52 10.92 14.91 -13.00
CA SER A 52 12.13 14.18 -12.59
C SER A 52 11.90 13.33 -11.35
N PHE A 53 12.48 12.13 -11.33
CA PHE A 53 12.39 11.20 -10.21
C PHE A 53 13.78 10.86 -9.63
N VAL A 54 13.81 10.50 -8.36
CA VAL A 54 15.00 10.07 -7.64
C VAL A 54 14.86 8.58 -7.32
N LEU A 55 15.84 7.78 -7.75
CA LEU A 55 15.94 6.37 -7.38
C LEU A 55 16.35 6.24 -5.91
N ASN A 56 15.52 5.60 -5.09
CA ASN A 56 15.79 5.35 -3.68
C ASN A 56 16.44 3.97 -3.47
N SER A 57 15.89 2.93 -4.08
CA SER A 57 16.36 1.55 -3.96
C SER A 57 15.91 0.69 -5.14
N THR A 58 16.61 -0.41 -5.38
CA THR A 58 16.22 -1.46 -6.33
C THR A 58 15.80 -2.71 -5.58
N PHE A 59 14.98 -3.55 -6.21
CA PHE A 59 14.58 -4.84 -5.65
C PHE A 59 14.29 -5.87 -6.73
N PHE A 60 14.32 -7.13 -6.31
CA PHE A 60 13.82 -8.28 -7.04
C PHE A 60 12.72 -8.94 -6.21
N ASP A 61 11.52 -9.01 -6.77
CA ASP A 61 10.41 -9.76 -6.17
C ASP A 61 10.58 -11.24 -6.50
N GLU A 62 10.84 -12.07 -5.48
CA GLU A 62 11.06 -13.50 -5.67
C GLU A 62 9.78 -14.23 -6.09
N GLU A 63 8.63 -13.82 -5.57
CA GLU A 63 7.34 -14.48 -5.78
C GLU A 63 6.85 -14.24 -7.21
N GLU A 64 6.87 -12.98 -7.63
CA GLU A 64 6.45 -12.58 -8.97
C GLU A 64 7.56 -12.71 -10.03
N ARG A 65 8.82 -12.89 -9.61
CA ARG A 65 10.01 -12.94 -10.47
C ARG A 65 10.27 -11.64 -11.25
N VAL A 66 9.80 -10.50 -10.73
CA VAL A 66 9.92 -9.20 -11.38
C VAL A 66 11.01 -8.33 -10.73
N TYR A 67 11.55 -7.41 -11.53
CA TYR A 67 12.49 -6.41 -11.05
C TYR A 67 11.76 -5.09 -10.88
N GLY A 68 12.07 -4.39 -9.80
CA GLY A 68 11.47 -3.10 -9.52
C GLY A 68 12.44 -2.15 -8.82
N ALA A 69 11.93 -0.96 -8.59
CA ALA A 69 12.63 0.08 -7.88
C ALA A 69 11.64 0.97 -7.14
N THR A 70 12.12 1.55 -6.06
CA THR A 70 11.40 2.56 -5.30
C THR A 70 11.91 3.92 -5.71
N PHE A 71 11.00 4.82 -6.03
CA PHE A 71 11.29 6.18 -6.48
C PHE A 71 10.61 7.22 -5.60
N SER A 72 11.13 8.43 -5.65
CA SER A 72 10.47 9.63 -5.12
C SER A 72 10.49 10.73 -6.16
N SER A 73 9.50 11.63 -6.11
CA SER A 73 9.55 12.85 -6.91
C SER A 73 10.76 13.70 -6.51
N ALA A 74 11.44 14.31 -7.48
CA ALA A 74 12.51 15.26 -7.19
C ALA A 74 11.98 16.55 -6.52
N LYS A 75 10.72 16.91 -6.76
CA LYS A 75 10.04 18.06 -6.14
C LYS A 75 9.63 17.76 -4.70
N ASP A 76 9.32 16.51 -4.41
CA ASP A 76 8.92 16.07 -3.08
C ASP A 76 9.34 14.63 -2.78
N GLN A 77 10.36 14.50 -1.93
CA GLN A 77 10.92 13.22 -1.50
C GLN A 77 10.26 12.63 -0.24
N SER A 78 9.20 13.27 0.28
CA SER A 78 8.47 12.74 1.44
C SER A 78 7.67 11.48 1.13
N MET A 79 7.37 11.24 -0.15
CA MET A 79 6.67 10.05 -0.63
C MET A 79 7.59 9.22 -1.51
N ALA A 80 7.67 7.96 -1.16
CA ALA A 80 8.28 6.92 -1.96
C ALA A 80 7.19 6.03 -2.53
N PHE A 81 7.33 5.61 -3.78
CA PHE A 81 6.40 4.70 -4.46
C PHE A 81 7.20 3.66 -5.24
N ASN A 82 6.58 2.52 -5.54
CA ASN A 82 7.24 1.49 -6.33
C ASN A 82 6.87 1.62 -7.80
N ALA A 83 7.81 1.23 -8.65
CA ALA A 83 7.54 0.87 -10.03
C ALA A 83 8.22 -0.47 -10.32
N ARG A 84 7.57 -1.30 -11.13
CA ARG A 84 8.05 -2.65 -11.45
C ARG A 84 7.82 -2.99 -12.90
N LYS A 85 8.72 -3.81 -13.42
CA LYS A 85 8.65 -4.32 -14.79
C LYS A 85 7.98 -5.69 -14.79
N GLU A 86 6.68 -5.70 -15.00
CA GLU A 86 5.82 -6.89 -15.05
C GLU A 86 6.18 -7.82 -16.21
N ARG A 87 6.39 -7.23 -17.39
CA ARG A 87 6.78 -7.93 -18.63
C ARG A 87 7.73 -7.05 -19.42
N GLU A 88 8.26 -7.54 -20.53
CA GLU A 88 9.19 -6.75 -21.36
C GLU A 88 8.60 -5.38 -21.76
N ASP A 89 7.30 -5.33 -22.06
CA ASP A 89 6.57 -4.12 -22.50
C ASP A 89 5.53 -3.61 -21.50
N ALA A 90 5.52 -4.14 -20.27
CA ALA A 90 4.54 -3.76 -19.25
C ALA A 90 5.26 -3.25 -18.01
N ILE A 91 5.07 -1.97 -17.72
CA ILE A 91 5.50 -1.32 -16.49
C ILE A 91 4.26 -0.99 -15.67
N MET A 92 4.36 -1.25 -14.38
CA MET A 92 3.40 -0.83 -13.39
C MET A 92 4.07 0.16 -12.44
N ASP A 93 3.38 1.24 -12.12
CA ASP A 93 3.87 2.26 -11.21
C ASP A 93 2.77 2.75 -10.26
N ASP A 94 3.14 2.92 -8.99
CA ASP A 94 2.23 3.29 -7.92
C ASP A 94 2.24 4.82 -7.67
N TYR A 95 2.77 5.61 -8.62
CA TYR A 95 2.94 7.05 -8.42
C TYR A 95 1.59 7.79 -8.25
N PRO A 96 0.58 7.59 -9.13
CA PRO A 96 -0.74 8.17 -8.95
C PRO A 96 -1.40 7.74 -7.64
N GLU A 97 -1.28 6.47 -7.27
CA GLU A 97 -1.79 5.93 -6.00
C GLU A 97 -1.19 6.65 -4.80
N GLY A 98 0.12 6.92 -4.78
CA GLY A 98 0.76 7.72 -3.74
C GLY A 98 0.23 9.16 -3.69
N VAL A 99 0.02 9.78 -4.86
CA VAL A 99 -0.55 11.13 -4.96
C VAL A 99 -1.97 11.16 -4.38
N TRP A 100 -2.82 10.20 -4.73
CA TRP A 100 -4.18 10.08 -4.21
C TRP A 100 -4.24 9.82 -2.72
N GLN A 101 -3.38 8.93 -2.20
CA GLN A 101 -3.29 8.68 -0.76
C GLN A 101 -2.98 9.97 0.00
N ARG A 102 -2.01 10.75 -0.46
CA ARG A 102 -1.67 12.01 0.20
C ARG A 102 -2.81 13.01 0.14
N GLU A 103 -3.39 13.23 -1.03
CA GLU A 103 -4.51 14.16 -1.22
C GLU A 103 -5.68 13.78 -0.30
N PHE A 104 -6.05 12.50 -0.27
CA PHE A 104 -7.12 12.01 0.60
C PHE A 104 -6.77 12.12 2.08
N GLN A 105 -5.52 11.88 2.46
CA GLN A 105 -5.05 12.06 3.84
C GLN A 105 -5.20 13.52 4.30
N GLU A 106 -4.79 14.48 3.47
CA GLU A 106 -4.91 15.91 3.75
C GLU A 106 -6.38 16.33 3.89
N ASP A 107 -7.25 15.81 3.03
CA ASP A 107 -8.68 16.11 3.05
C ASP A 107 -9.40 15.55 4.30
N ILE A 108 -9.07 14.33 4.72
CA ILE A 108 -9.78 13.66 5.82
C ILE A 108 -9.17 13.92 7.20
N GLU A 109 -7.90 14.35 7.29
CA GLU A 109 -7.22 14.56 8.57
C GLU A 109 -8.02 15.45 9.55
N PRO A 110 -8.61 16.59 9.14
CA PRO A 110 -9.42 17.41 10.05
C PRO A 110 -10.59 16.63 10.68
N ALA A 111 -11.25 15.76 9.91
CA ALA A 111 -12.35 14.94 10.40
C ALA A 111 -11.87 13.84 11.36
N VAL A 112 -10.75 13.18 11.04
CA VAL A 112 -10.14 12.18 11.94
C VAL A 112 -9.74 12.82 13.27
N ARG A 113 -9.00 13.94 13.24
CA ARG A 113 -8.54 14.63 14.46
C ARG A 113 -9.68 15.19 15.30
N LYS A 114 -10.77 15.63 14.66
CA LYS A 114 -11.98 16.10 15.35
C LYS A 114 -12.70 14.96 16.09
N ASN A 115 -12.87 13.81 15.45
CA ASN A 115 -13.64 12.68 16.00
C ASN A 115 -12.81 11.81 16.95
N PHE A 116 -11.50 11.70 16.70
CA PHE A 116 -10.55 10.87 17.45
C PHE A 116 -9.31 11.69 17.89
N PRO A 117 -9.46 12.70 18.76
CA PRO A 117 -8.39 13.65 19.09
C PRO A 117 -7.21 13.05 19.87
N LYS A 118 -7.39 11.85 20.44
CA LYS A 118 -6.35 11.14 21.20
C LYS A 118 -5.68 10.04 20.39
N LEU A 119 -6.06 9.88 19.13
CA LEU A 119 -5.53 8.86 18.24
C LEU A 119 -4.08 9.19 17.89
N LYS A 120 -3.21 8.19 18.07
CA LYS A 120 -1.79 8.32 17.71
C LYS A 120 -1.61 8.07 16.22
N ASP A 121 -2.16 6.95 15.76
CA ASP A 121 -1.92 6.42 14.42
C ASP A 121 -3.25 6.14 13.73
N TRP A 122 -3.31 6.49 12.44
CA TRP A 122 -4.37 6.15 11.49
C TRP A 122 -3.74 6.15 10.10
N TYR A 123 -4.37 5.43 9.18
CA TYR A 123 -3.81 5.21 7.86
C TYR A 123 -4.85 5.48 6.80
N VAL A 124 -4.38 5.94 5.65
CA VAL A 124 -5.14 5.89 4.42
C VAL A 124 -4.45 4.95 3.45
N GLY A 125 -5.22 4.38 2.55
CA GLY A 125 -4.67 3.64 1.44
C GLY A 125 -5.58 3.67 0.24
N THR A 126 -5.18 2.91 -0.77
CA THR A 126 -5.88 2.76 -2.04
C THR A 126 -5.70 1.32 -2.52
N ALA A 127 -6.51 0.87 -3.48
CA ALA A 127 -6.31 -0.44 -4.08
C ALA A 127 -5.12 -0.42 -5.05
N TYR A 128 -4.32 -1.49 -4.98
CA TYR A 128 -3.13 -1.69 -5.80
C TYR A 128 -3.48 -1.82 -7.28
N GLY A 129 -2.78 -1.08 -8.14
CA GLY A 129 -2.90 -1.19 -9.61
C GLY A 129 -3.94 -0.32 -10.26
N GLN A 130 -4.66 0.49 -9.48
CA GLN A 130 -5.60 1.47 -10.01
C GLN A 130 -4.93 2.53 -10.90
N SER A 131 -3.64 2.82 -10.64
CA SER A 131 -2.86 3.78 -11.45
C SER A 131 -2.86 3.43 -12.94
N GLY A 132 -2.73 2.14 -13.28
CA GLY A 132 -2.68 1.67 -14.66
C GLY A 132 -4.02 1.72 -15.38
N GLU A 133 -5.13 1.68 -14.65
CA GLU A 133 -6.49 1.66 -15.19
C GLU A 133 -7.11 3.06 -15.28
N LEU A 134 -6.80 3.94 -14.32
CA LEU A 134 -7.47 5.23 -14.15
C LEU A 134 -6.65 6.42 -14.67
N VAL A 135 -5.38 6.21 -15.08
CA VAL A 135 -4.49 7.29 -15.54
C VAL A 135 -3.94 6.98 -16.93
N GLU A 136 -4.31 7.81 -17.90
CA GLU A 136 -3.89 7.66 -19.31
C GLU A 136 -2.76 8.63 -19.74
N GLY A 137 -2.47 9.65 -18.95
CA GLY A 137 -1.55 10.73 -19.36
C GLY A 137 -0.72 11.32 -18.23
N PRO A 138 0.09 12.34 -18.52
CA PRO A 138 1.06 12.91 -17.57
C PRO A 138 0.42 13.63 -16.40
N LYS A 139 -0.81 14.13 -16.59
CA LYS A 139 -1.56 14.75 -15.52
C LYS A 139 -2.30 13.67 -14.73
N ILE A 140 -1.92 13.52 -13.47
CA ILE A 140 -2.62 12.68 -12.51
C ILE A 140 -3.93 13.41 -12.11
N PRO A 141 -5.12 12.82 -12.37
CA PRO A 141 -6.39 13.34 -11.86
C PRO A 141 -6.44 13.25 -10.33
N THR A 142 -7.30 14.03 -9.66
CA THR A 142 -7.53 13.83 -8.22
C THR A 142 -8.16 12.45 -7.95
N TYR A 143 -8.10 11.95 -6.71
CA TYR A 143 -8.75 10.67 -6.38
C TYR A 143 -10.26 10.70 -6.66
N GLN A 144 -10.90 11.87 -6.50
CA GLN A 144 -12.31 12.10 -6.80
C GLN A 144 -12.59 12.06 -8.30
N GLU A 145 -11.74 12.72 -9.11
CA GLU A 145 -11.86 12.75 -10.57
C GLU A 145 -11.62 11.38 -11.19
N ALA A 146 -10.67 10.62 -10.65
CA ALA A 146 -10.34 9.27 -11.08
C ALA A 146 -11.43 8.25 -10.72
N GLY A 147 -12.22 8.52 -9.67
CA GLY A 147 -13.05 7.51 -9.03
C GLY A 147 -12.20 6.42 -8.36
N ALA A 148 -11.02 6.78 -7.86
CA ALA A 148 -10.12 5.85 -7.21
C ALA A 148 -10.77 5.31 -5.92
N PHE A 149 -10.67 4.00 -5.70
CA PHE A 149 -11.00 3.38 -4.43
C PHE A 149 -9.98 3.81 -3.38
N MET A 150 -10.47 4.35 -2.27
CA MET A 150 -9.67 4.78 -1.12
C MET A 150 -10.13 4.03 0.12
N TRP A 151 -9.31 4.00 1.16
CA TRP A 151 -9.77 3.55 2.47
C TRP A 151 -9.11 4.34 3.58
N VAL A 152 -9.80 4.44 4.71
CA VAL A 152 -9.28 4.96 5.99
C VAL A 152 -9.35 3.85 7.01
N GLU A 153 -8.27 3.63 7.76
CA GLU A 153 -8.26 2.80 8.95
C GLU A 153 -7.93 3.63 10.18
N VAL A 154 -8.82 3.58 11.16
CA VAL A 154 -8.62 4.14 12.50
C VAL A 154 -8.21 3.01 13.43
N SER A 155 -6.91 2.89 13.71
CA SER A 155 -6.39 1.77 14.51
C SER A 155 -6.34 2.09 16.00
N LYS A 156 -6.67 1.12 16.87
CA LYS A 156 -6.59 1.24 18.34
C LYS A 156 -7.35 2.47 18.86
N ALA A 157 -8.60 2.62 18.43
CA ALA A 157 -9.49 3.71 18.80
C ALA A 157 -9.95 3.67 20.28
N GLY A 158 -9.36 2.79 21.10
CA GLY A 158 -9.68 2.56 22.50
C GLY A 158 -10.54 1.31 22.69
N ILE A 159 -11.19 1.20 23.84
CA ILE A 159 -12.00 0.01 24.18
C ILE A 159 -13.36 0.11 23.49
N PHE A 160 -13.75 -0.91 22.72
CA PHE A 160 -15.10 -1.01 22.18
C PHE A 160 -16.11 -1.33 23.30
N ASN A 161 -17.16 -0.52 23.41
CA ASN A 161 -18.22 -0.70 24.39
C ASN A 161 -19.62 -0.57 23.82
N ASP A 162 -19.74 -0.50 22.49
CA ASP A 162 -21.00 -0.44 21.76
C ASP A 162 -21.93 0.72 22.21
N SER A 163 -21.33 1.83 22.67
CA SER A 163 -22.09 2.99 23.16
C SER A 163 -22.58 3.88 22.02
N GLU A 164 -23.69 4.60 22.25
CA GLU A 164 -24.19 5.62 21.31
C GLU A 164 -23.12 6.66 20.95
N GLN A 165 -22.27 7.04 21.90
CA GLN A 165 -21.21 8.01 21.66
C GLN A 165 -20.15 7.46 20.69
N GLN A 166 -19.78 6.18 20.80
CA GLN A 166 -18.83 5.55 19.87
C GLN A 166 -19.43 5.46 18.47
N TRP A 167 -20.69 5.05 18.36
CA TRP A 167 -21.37 4.98 17.08
C TRP A 167 -21.60 6.35 16.44
N GLU A 168 -21.78 7.41 17.23
CA GLU A 168 -21.77 8.78 16.72
C GLU A 168 -20.41 9.13 16.12
N GLN A 169 -19.28 8.80 16.79
CA GLN A 169 -17.94 9.05 16.25
C GLN A 169 -17.67 8.28 14.96
N ILE A 170 -18.05 6.99 14.93
CA ILE A 170 -17.96 6.14 13.73
C ILE A 170 -18.77 6.76 12.60
N TYR A 171 -20.05 7.07 12.84
CA TYR A 171 -20.94 7.68 11.86
C TYR A 171 -20.38 8.99 11.32
N GLN A 172 -19.89 9.88 12.17
CA GLN A 172 -19.37 11.17 11.75
C GLN A 172 -18.18 11.01 10.80
N LEU A 173 -17.24 10.09 11.09
CA LEU A 173 -16.12 9.87 10.19
C LEU A 173 -16.56 9.23 8.86
N VAL A 174 -17.41 8.20 8.91
CA VAL A 174 -17.97 7.56 7.70
C VAL A 174 -18.69 8.58 6.83
N HIS A 175 -19.48 9.45 7.45
CA HIS A 175 -20.23 10.49 6.74
C HIS A 175 -19.32 11.53 6.09
N GLU A 176 -18.25 11.97 6.76
CA GLU A 176 -17.28 12.89 6.15
C GLU A 176 -16.51 12.24 5.00
N VAL A 177 -16.08 10.98 5.14
CA VAL A 177 -15.45 10.22 4.04
C VAL A 177 -16.38 10.10 2.85
N HIS A 178 -17.64 9.73 3.06
CA HIS A 178 -18.64 9.59 2.00
C HIS A 178 -19.00 10.91 1.29
N LYS A 179 -18.75 12.07 1.91
CA LYS A 179 -18.87 13.38 1.24
C LYS A 179 -17.70 13.65 0.29
N LEU A 180 -16.51 13.15 0.62
CA LEU A 180 -15.31 13.32 -0.20
C LEU A 180 -15.36 12.42 -1.41
N THR A 181 -15.70 11.14 -1.24
CA THR A 181 -15.83 10.21 -2.35
C THR A 181 -16.83 9.10 -2.04
N SER A 182 -17.51 8.58 -3.07
CA SER A 182 -18.44 7.46 -2.94
C SER A 182 -17.77 6.09 -2.93
N THR A 183 -16.48 6.02 -3.27
CA THR A 183 -15.69 4.80 -3.45
C THR A 183 -14.83 4.45 -2.24
N ALA A 184 -14.89 5.23 -1.15
CA ALA A 184 -14.01 5.01 0.00
C ALA A 184 -14.63 4.11 1.08
N GLU A 185 -13.86 3.14 1.57
CA GLU A 185 -14.18 2.35 2.75
C GLU A 185 -13.65 3.04 4.02
N VAL A 186 -14.33 2.84 5.15
CA VAL A 186 -13.83 3.27 6.47
C VAL A 186 -13.83 2.11 7.42
N SER A 187 -12.68 1.85 8.03
CA SER A 187 -12.50 0.80 9.02
C SER A 187 -11.96 1.32 10.34
N PHE A 188 -12.26 0.56 11.40
CA PHE A 188 -11.90 0.89 12.76
C PHE A 188 -11.44 -0.39 13.48
N SER A 189 -10.33 -0.31 14.20
CA SER A 189 -9.96 -1.34 15.18
C SER A 189 -10.02 -0.79 16.60
N PHE A 190 -10.62 -1.58 17.49
CA PHE A 190 -10.78 -1.28 18.90
C PHE A 190 -10.30 -2.44 19.75
N ASP A 191 -9.79 -2.13 20.94
CA ASP A 191 -9.49 -3.15 21.94
C ASP A 191 -10.81 -3.69 22.52
N GLU A 192 -10.89 -5.00 22.79
CA GLU A 192 -12.00 -5.63 23.49
C GLU A 192 -11.51 -6.19 24.85
N LYS A 193 -12.21 -5.85 25.93
CA LYS A 193 -11.87 -6.38 27.27
C LYS A 193 -12.55 -7.73 27.47
N LYS A 194 -11.80 -8.83 27.35
CA LYS A 194 -12.27 -10.18 27.72
C LYS A 194 -11.81 -10.65 29.10
N GLY A 195 -10.65 -10.19 29.58
CA GLY A 195 -10.10 -10.56 30.88
C GLY A 195 -8.85 -9.76 31.25
N ALA A 196 -8.19 -10.12 32.35
CA ALA A 196 -6.98 -9.41 32.80
C ALA A 196 -5.75 -9.61 31.89
N ASN A 197 -5.73 -10.69 31.09
CA ASN A 197 -4.60 -11.09 30.25
C ASN A 197 -5.03 -11.57 28.85
N GLU A 198 -6.25 -11.25 28.40
CA GLU A 198 -6.75 -11.60 27.08
C GLU A 198 -6.84 -10.33 26.24
N GLU A 199 -6.04 -10.28 25.18
CA GLU A 199 -6.12 -9.26 24.13
C GLU A 199 -7.14 -9.76 23.11
N ALA A 200 -8.22 -9.01 22.92
CA ALA A 200 -9.19 -9.26 21.88
C ALA A 200 -9.39 -7.94 21.12
N GLU A 201 -9.76 -8.04 19.84
CA GLU A 201 -9.96 -6.88 18.98
C GLU A 201 -11.34 -6.91 18.34
N VAL A 202 -12.00 -5.76 18.29
CA VAL A 202 -13.20 -5.55 17.49
C VAL A 202 -12.80 -4.74 16.26
N TYR A 203 -13.08 -5.30 15.09
CA TYR A 203 -12.94 -4.62 13.83
C TYR A 203 -14.32 -4.22 13.31
N ILE A 204 -14.44 -2.97 12.86
CA ILE A 204 -15.66 -2.46 12.23
C ILE A 204 -15.28 -1.99 10.83
N SER A 205 -15.93 -2.53 9.79
CA SER A 205 -15.78 -2.07 8.41
C SER A 205 -17.10 -1.48 7.90
N CYS A 206 -17.03 -0.28 7.32
CA CYS A 206 -18.14 0.42 6.71
C CYS A 206 -17.88 0.56 5.21
N MET A 207 -18.70 -0.14 4.42
CA MET A 207 -18.59 -0.19 2.96
C MET A 207 -18.76 1.20 2.30
N PRO A 208 -18.20 1.39 1.09
CA PRO A 208 -18.34 2.64 0.33
C PRO A 208 -19.79 3.08 0.11
N ALA A 209 -19.99 4.40 -0.03
CA ALA A 209 -21.31 5.02 -0.20
C ALA A 209 -22.06 4.54 -1.45
N GLU A 210 -21.33 4.12 -2.50
CA GLU A 210 -21.91 3.52 -3.71
C GLU A 210 -22.55 2.15 -3.46
N VAL A 211 -22.11 1.44 -2.42
CA VAL A 211 -22.68 0.15 -1.99
C VAL A 211 -23.79 0.40 -0.97
N ILE A 212 -23.49 1.12 0.12
CA ILE A 212 -24.45 1.43 1.19
C ILE A 212 -24.31 2.88 1.66
N SER A 213 -25.38 3.66 1.51
CA SER A 213 -25.41 5.05 1.99
C SER A 213 -25.73 5.10 3.49
N VAL A 214 -24.77 5.61 4.28
CA VAL A 214 -24.92 5.87 5.72
C VAL A 214 -25.34 7.33 5.94
N LYS A 215 -26.55 7.57 6.46
CA LYS A 215 -27.10 8.93 6.68
C LYS A 215 -27.39 9.24 8.15
N THR A 216 -27.38 8.22 9.00
CA THR A 216 -27.64 8.33 10.44
C THR A 216 -26.76 7.36 11.22
N VAL A 217 -26.66 7.56 12.53
CA VAL A 217 -26.02 6.60 13.45
C VAL A 217 -26.65 5.21 13.37
N GLN A 218 -27.97 5.14 13.22
CA GLN A 218 -28.66 3.86 13.07
C GLN A 218 -28.33 3.18 11.75
N ASP A 219 -28.14 3.95 10.67
CA ASP A 219 -27.66 3.38 9.41
C ASP A 219 -26.26 2.82 9.57
N ALA A 220 -25.35 3.52 10.28
CA ALA A 220 -23.99 3.03 10.55
C ALA A 220 -24.02 1.70 11.32
N LYS A 221 -24.84 1.60 12.38
CA LYS A 221 -25.03 0.36 13.15
C LYS A 221 -25.53 -0.82 12.32
N ASN A 222 -26.36 -0.54 11.31
CA ASN A 222 -26.98 -1.57 10.48
C ASN A 222 -26.11 -1.94 9.27
N ALA A 223 -25.34 -0.98 8.74
CA ALA A 223 -24.59 -1.11 7.50
C ALA A 223 -23.14 -1.56 7.72
N CYS A 224 -22.52 -1.15 8.83
CA CYS A 224 -21.13 -1.51 9.11
C CYS A 224 -21.06 -2.93 9.70
N GLU A 225 -20.16 -3.74 9.16
CA GLU A 225 -19.87 -5.06 9.67
C GLU A 225 -19.05 -4.97 10.95
N VAL A 226 -19.41 -5.74 11.97
CA VAL A 226 -18.69 -5.83 13.25
C VAL A 226 -18.12 -7.24 13.40
N THR A 227 -16.80 -7.36 13.28
CA THR A 227 -16.05 -8.61 13.42
C THR A 227 -15.30 -8.60 14.75
N ARG A 228 -15.29 -9.73 15.47
CA ARG A 228 -14.55 -9.90 16.74
C ARG A 228 -13.50 -10.97 16.59
N PHE A 229 -12.30 -10.67 17.08
CA PHE A 229 -11.16 -11.57 17.10
C PHE A 229 -10.82 -11.93 18.55
N ASP A 230 -10.50 -13.21 18.75
CA ASP A 230 -10.17 -13.83 20.04
C ASP A 230 -8.67 -14.01 20.21
#